data_AF-A0A0F9M4L8-F1
#
_entry.id   AF-A0A0F9M4L8-F1
#
_cell.length_a   1.000
_cell.length_b   1.000
_cell.length_c   1.000
_cell.angle_alpha   90.00
_cell.angle_beta   90.00
_cell.angle_gamma   90.00
#
_symmetry.space_group_name_H-M   'P 1'
#
loop_
_entity.id
_entity.type
_entity.pdbx_description
1 polymer ?
#
loop_
_entity_poly.entity_id
_entity_poly.type
_entity_poly.pdbx_seq_one_letter_code
_entity_poly.pdbx_strand_id
1 'polypeptide(L)'
;MVWLKRFIGLFLVLLLAGPAHGLSRYQTFTYLNKVGGLDTKSSTLAIKEQNLALAKNIDLTTLGARSKRRGSTKHNSTQIVGLPVITGLFEWERANGTRQFFAATETGIIYKDNGGVWEAQLTGLTTGEEHLYSFANWRGDRVIACNGPDTARDSTDGSSWNVLTTTPSTCKLVTVHRRRLWIVANNSGVINHSVLNDETDFTGGGSGSFAVGSPEGGIITAIASFRGVLVIFKERSIHLLRGSSPTSTDPAPFLLEPLDIGTGAAASRSIATVLGPEGSDLFFASRDGVARLSATQTFGDFRPSLVSDIIEGTWNALNKSKLSQASAVFYASKSQYW
;
A
#
# COMPACT_ATOMS: atom_id res chain seq x y z
N MET A 1 -7.98 76.67 55.07
CA MET A 1 -8.07 76.47 53.61
C MET A 1 -7.09 75.42 53.03
N VAL A 2 -6.09 74.94 53.78
CA VAL A 2 -5.12 73.91 53.30
C VAL A 2 -5.59 72.46 53.54
N TRP A 3 -6.44 72.21 54.54
CA TRP A 3 -6.95 70.87 54.87
C TRP A 3 -8.01 70.33 53.89
N LEU A 4 -8.84 71.20 53.30
CA LEU A 4 -9.90 70.80 52.38
C LEU A 4 -9.33 70.32 51.02
N LYS A 5 -8.18 70.88 50.58
CA LYS A 5 -7.50 70.47 49.35
C LYS A 5 -6.83 69.09 49.46
N ARG A 6 -6.43 68.66 50.67
CA ARG A 6 -5.83 67.33 50.91
C ARG A 6 -6.88 66.21 50.93
N PHE A 7 -8.08 66.50 51.44
CA PHE A 7 -9.19 65.53 51.43
C PHE A 7 -9.76 65.29 50.03
N ILE A 8 -9.86 66.33 49.20
CA ILE A 8 -10.32 66.20 47.80
C ILE A 8 -9.29 65.42 46.97
N GLY A 9 -7.99 65.62 47.19
CA GLY A 9 -6.94 64.85 46.53
C GLY A 9 -6.97 63.35 46.88
N LEU A 10 -7.24 63.01 48.14
CA LEU A 10 -7.33 61.61 48.57
C LEU A 10 -8.59 60.92 48.04
N PHE A 11 -9.72 61.64 47.97
CA PHE A 11 -10.98 61.11 47.43
C PHE A 11 -10.91 60.93 45.90
N LEU A 12 -10.17 61.79 45.19
CA LEU A 12 -9.97 61.66 43.74
C LEU A 12 -9.07 60.45 43.39
N VAL A 13 -8.08 60.13 44.22
CA VAL A 13 -7.21 58.96 44.04
C VAL A 13 -7.95 57.65 44.34
N LEU A 14 -8.88 57.66 45.31
CA LEU A 14 -9.73 56.50 45.60
C LEU A 14 -10.85 56.28 44.57
N LEU A 15 -11.31 57.33 43.87
CA LEU A 15 -12.27 57.23 42.76
C LEU A 15 -11.62 56.80 41.43
N LEU A 16 -10.32 57.05 41.24
CA LEU A 16 -9.55 56.59 40.07
C LEU A 16 -8.93 55.20 40.24
N ALA A 17 -8.82 54.71 41.48
CA ALA A 17 -8.40 53.35 41.79
C ALA A 17 -9.64 52.43 41.89
N GLY A 18 -10.38 52.29 40.78
CA GLY A 18 -11.25 51.13 40.63
C GLY A 18 -10.39 49.86 40.76
N PRO A 19 -10.90 48.77 41.36
CA PRO A 19 -10.18 47.51 41.33
C PRO A 19 -9.93 47.18 39.86
N ALA A 20 -8.67 47.23 39.45
CA ALA A 20 -8.22 46.51 38.28
C ALA A 20 -8.39 45.03 38.65
N HIS A 21 -9.63 44.54 38.56
CA HIS A 21 -9.85 43.14 38.26
C HIS A 21 -9.01 42.92 37.02
N GLY A 22 -7.87 42.25 37.20
CA GLY A 22 -7.16 41.66 36.08
C GLY A 22 -8.19 40.83 35.36
N LEU A 23 -8.77 41.39 34.31
CA LEU A 23 -9.31 40.63 33.21
C LEU A 23 -8.08 39.92 32.66
N SER A 24 -7.69 38.83 33.33
CA SER A 24 -7.17 37.67 32.64
C SER A 24 -8.17 37.47 31.53
N ARG A 25 -7.82 37.94 30.32
CA ARG A 25 -8.53 37.53 29.13
C ARG A 25 -8.47 36.02 29.23
N TYR A 26 -9.60 35.39 29.54
CA TYR A 26 -9.76 33.97 29.29
C TYR A 26 -9.40 33.80 27.83
N GLN A 27 -8.16 33.37 27.56
CA GLN A 27 -7.79 32.91 26.25
C GLN A 27 -8.49 31.58 26.13
N THR A 28 -9.61 31.60 25.41
CA THR A 28 -10.21 30.37 24.94
C THR A 28 -9.22 29.75 23.96
N PHE A 29 -8.36 28.87 24.48
CA PHE A 29 -7.64 27.94 23.64
C PHE A 29 -8.66 26.94 23.14
N THR A 30 -9.18 27.17 21.94
CA THR A 30 -9.87 26.11 21.22
C THR A 30 -8.79 25.09 20.88
N TYR A 31 -8.66 24.07 21.72
CA TYR A 31 -7.93 22.85 21.36
C TYR A 31 -8.75 22.13 20.28
N LEU A 32 -8.72 22.67 19.06
CA LEU A 32 -8.81 21.81 17.90
C LEU A 32 -7.60 20.91 18.03
N ASN A 33 -7.84 19.64 18.32
CA ASN A 33 -6.82 18.64 18.53
C ASN A 33 -5.92 18.64 17.28
N LYS A 34 -4.80 19.37 17.32
CA LYS A 34 -3.78 19.30 16.27
C LYS A 34 -3.09 17.99 16.55
N VAL A 35 -3.36 17.01 15.69
CA VAL A 35 -2.88 15.64 15.92
C VAL A 35 -1.80 15.36 14.92
N GLY A 36 -0.58 15.28 15.43
CA GLY A 36 0.58 14.84 14.68
C GLY A 36 0.80 13.34 14.83
N GLY A 37 1.68 12.82 13.97
CA GLY A 37 2.16 11.45 14.01
C GLY A 37 3.48 11.32 14.75
N LEU A 38 4.13 10.18 14.55
CA LEU A 38 5.52 9.97 14.95
C LEU A 38 6.43 10.92 14.15
N ASP A 39 7.36 11.58 14.85
CA ASP A 39 8.40 12.41 14.24
C ASP A 39 9.76 11.91 14.71
N THR A 40 10.53 11.33 13.78
CA THR A 40 11.89 10.85 14.03
C THR A 40 12.93 11.57 13.18
N LYS A 41 12.51 12.60 12.44
CA LYS A 41 13.40 13.46 11.65
C LYS A 41 13.84 14.68 12.45
N SER A 42 12.90 15.29 13.18
CA SER A 42 13.19 16.47 13.99
C SER A 42 14.01 16.10 15.22
N SER A 43 14.93 17.00 15.62
CA SER A 43 15.58 16.92 16.93
C SER A 43 14.54 16.97 18.05
N THR A 44 14.79 16.31 19.18
CA THR A 44 13.85 16.21 20.31
C THR A 44 13.36 17.57 20.83
N LEU A 45 14.17 18.62 20.71
CA LEU A 45 13.81 20.00 21.09
C LEU A 45 12.98 20.73 20.02
N ALA A 46 12.95 20.24 18.79
CA ALA A 46 12.27 20.84 17.65
C ALA A 46 10.98 20.09 17.26
N ILE A 47 10.68 18.97 17.92
CA ILE A 47 9.42 18.24 17.72
C ILE A 47 8.26 19.16 18.11
N LYS A 48 7.35 19.36 17.17
CA LYS A 48 6.15 20.19 17.40
C LYS A 48 5.25 19.55 18.45
N GLU A 49 4.55 20.36 19.22
CA GLU A 49 3.67 19.91 20.33
C GLU A 49 2.66 18.83 19.92
N GLN A 50 2.17 18.87 18.67
CA GLN A 50 1.24 17.88 18.13
C GLN A 50 1.87 16.52 17.80
N ASN A 51 3.18 16.46 17.57
CA ASN A 51 3.90 15.26 17.13
C ASN A 51 4.30 14.39 18.33
N LEU A 52 4.65 13.15 18.04
CA LEU A 52 5.08 12.17 19.02
C LEU A 52 6.56 11.87 18.83
N ALA A 53 7.37 12.02 19.88
CA ALA A 53 8.76 11.54 19.89
C ALA A 53 8.84 10.00 19.97
N LEU A 54 7.78 9.37 20.51
CA LEU A 54 7.65 7.92 20.58
C LEU A 54 6.18 7.52 20.45
N ALA A 55 5.91 6.54 19.60
CA ALA A 55 4.58 5.97 19.40
C ALA A 55 4.67 4.43 19.46
N LYS A 56 4.05 3.82 20.48
CA LYS A 56 3.99 2.36 20.65
C LYS A 56 2.56 1.93 20.96
N ASN A 57 2.03 0.96 20.20
CA ASN A 57 0.70 0.39 20.38
C ASN A 57 -0.42 1.44 20.55
N ILE A 58 -0.33 2.50 19.76
CA ILE A 58 -1.27 3.61 19.71
C ILE A 58 -2.05 3.55 18.39
N ASP A 59 -3.33 3.89 18.45
CA ASP A 59 -4.22 4.05 17.32
C ASP A 59 -4.68 5.51 17.29
N LEU A 60 -4.52 6.16 16.13
CA LEU A 60 -4.98 7.53 15.89
C LEU A 60 -6.36 7.45 15.25
N THR A 61 -7.38 7.96 15.94
CA THR A 61 -8.73 8.01 15.38
C THR A 61 -8.82 9.08 14.29
N THR A 62 -9.87 9.03 13.47
CA THR A 62 -10.14 10.03 12.43
C THR A 62 -10.31 11.45 12.99
N LEU A 63 -10.72 11.58 14.25
CA LEU A 63 -10.79 12.85 15.00
C LEU A 63 -9.47 13.19 15.72
N GLY A 64 -8.42 12.40 15.48
CA GLY A 64 -7.09 12.56 16.05
C GLY A 64 -6.95 12.13 17.52
N ALA A 65 -7.99 11.56 18.13
CA ALA A 65 -7.85 11.03 19.48
C ALA A 65 -6.80 9.91 19.50
N ARG A 66 -5.94 9.94 20.51
CA ARG A 66 -4.93 8.91 20.77
C ARG A 66 -5.56 7.83 21.65
N SER A 67 -5.62 6.61 21.16
CA SER A 67 -6.19 5.48 21.91
C SER A 67 -5.25 4.28 21.91
N LYS A 68 -5.38 3.38 22.89
CA LYS A 68 -4.61 2.13 22.89
C LYS A 68 -5.07 1.28 21.70
N ARG A 69 -4.10 0.75 20.95
CA ARG A 69 -4.37 -0.17 19.84
C ARG A 69 -5.19 -1.36 20.35
N ARG A 70 -6.29 -1.66 19.66
CA ARG A 70 -7.13 -2.82 19.95
C ARG A 70 -6.33 -4.11 19.75
N GLY A 71 -6.64 -5.13 20.56
CA GLY A 71 -6.07 -6.46 20.37
C GLY A 71 -6.51 -7.12 19.07
N SER A 72 -5.89 -8.24 18.75
CA SER A 72 -6.25 -9.12 17.64
C SER A 72 -6.82 -10.43 18.15
N THR A 73 -7.84 -10.95 17.48
CA THR A 73 -8.34 -12.31 17.69
C THR A 73 -7.82 -13.20 16.56
N LYS A 74 -7.49 -14.46 16.86
CA LYS A 74 -7.09 -15.42 15.83
C LYS A 74 -8.26 -15.68 14.88
N HIS A 75 -7.99 -15.66 13.57
CA HIS A 75 -8.99 -16.06 12.58
C HIS A 75 -9.20 -17.57 12.62
N ASN A 76 -8.10 -18.34 12.58
CA ASN A 76 -8.11 -19.79 12.68
C ASN A 76 -7.54 -20.21 14.04
N SER A 77 -8.24 -21.07 14.77
CA SER A 77 -7.77 -21.64 16.03
C SER A 77 -6.73 -22.74 15.80
N THR A 78 -6.81 -23.44 14.65
CA THR A 78 -5.89 -24.49 14.24
C THR A 78 -4.71 -23.92 13.46
N GLN A 79 -3.49 -24.19 13.92
CA GLN A 79 -2.26 -23.79 13.21
C GLN A 79 -1.91 -24.78 12.10
N ILE A 80 -1.17 -24.29 11.10
CA ILE A 80 -0.54 -25.16 10.10
C ILE A 80 0.55 -26.00 10.78
N VAL A 81 0.51 -27.32 10.56
CA VAL A 81 1.50 -28.26 11.11
C VAL A 81 2.90 -27.91 10.58
N GLY A 82 3.91 -27.95 11.45
CA GLY A 82 5.30 -27.61 11.10
C GLY A 82 5.65 -26.12 11.18
N LEU A 83 4.67 -25.25 11.45
CA LEU A 83 4.87 -23.80 11.62
C LEU A 83 5.68 -23.14 10.47
N PRO A 84 5.34 -23.39 9.20
CA PRO A 84 6.08 -22.80 8.08
C PRO A 84 5.92 -21.28 8.05
N VAL A 85 6.93 -20.57 7.54
CA VAL A 85 6.80 -19.12 7.30
C VAL A 85 5.77 -18.89 6.20
N ILE A 86 4.81 -18.02 6.48
CA ILE A 86 3.81 -17.57 5.49
C ILE A 86 4.44 -16.50 4.61
N THR A 87 4.44 -16.75 3.30
CA THR A 87 5.04 -15.86 2.32
C THR A 87 4.01 -15.18 1.40
N GLY A 88 2.76 -15.63 1.43
CA GLY A 88 1.63 -14.94 0.81
C GLY A 88 0.32 -15.24 1.52
N LEU A 89 -0.53 -14.22 1.62
CA LEU A 89 -1.93 -14.35 2.04
C LEU A 89 -2.80 -13.74 0.94
N PHE A 90 -3.92 -14.39 0.65
CA PHE A 90 -4.82 -13.92 -0.39
C PHE A 90 -6.28 -14.21 -0.04
N GLU A 91 -7.12 -13.19 -0.21
CA GLU A 91 -8.57 -13.33 -0.15
C GLU A 91 -9.09 -13.45 -1.58
N TRP A 92 -9.71 -14.59 -1.87
CA TRP A 92 -10.40 -14.82 -3.14
C TRP A 92 -11.89 -14.58 -2.95
N GLU A 93 -12.37 -13.47 -3.50
CA GLU A 93 -13.79 -13.15 -3.59
C GLU A 93 -14.37 -13.72 -4.89
N ARG A 94 -15.28 -14.68 -4.77
CA ARG A 94 -15.92 -15.34 -5.92
C ARG A 94 -17.04 -14.49 -6.51
N ALA A 95 -17.41 -14.78 -7.76
CA ALA A 95 -18.49 -14.08 -8.46
C ALA A 95 -19.86 -14.19 -7.73
N ASN A 96 -20.05 -15.23 -6.93
CA ASN A 96 -21.25 -15.43 -6.10
C ASN A 96 -21.18 -14.71 -4.74
N GLY A 97 -20.13 -13.93 -4.47
CA GLY A 97 -19.92 -13.19 -3.22
C GLY A 97 -19.33 -14.00 -2.06
N THR A 98 -19.00 -15.29 -2.25
CA THR A 98 -18.28 -16.04 -1.21
C THR A 98 -16.81 -15.66 -1.17
N ARG A 99 -16.22 -15.73 0.02
CA ARG A 99 -14.80 -15.40 0.26
C ARG A 99 -14.07 -16.63 0.73
N GLN A 100 -12.89 -16.87 0.15
CA GLN A 100 -12.00 -17.95 0.53
C GLN A 100 -10.61 -17.39 0.80
N PHE A 101 -9.94 -17.90 1.82
CA PHE A 101 -8.60 -17.46 2.18
C PHE A 101 -7.57 -18.50 1.77
N PHE A 102 -6.48 -18.03 1.18
CA PHE A 102 -5.31 -18.83 0.88
C PHE A 102 -4.10 -18.34 1.66
N ALA A 103 -3.28 -19.29 2.09
CA ALA A 103 -1.99 -19.04 2.71
C ALA A 103 -0.91 -19.84 1.98
N ALA A 104 0.03 -19.14 1.36
CA ALA A 104 1.20 -19.74 0.75
C ALA A 104 2.40 -19.69 1.69
N THR A 105 3.25 -20.71 1.58
CA THR A 105 4.33 -20.97 2.52
C THR A 105 5.68 -21.08 1.83
N GLU A 106 6.74 -20.85 2.58
CA GLU A 106 8.13 -21.01 2.09
C GLU A 106 8.47 -22.45 1.69
N THR A 107 7.67 -23.43 2.12
CA THR A 107 7.85 -24.86 1.82
C THR A 107 7.22 -25.27 0.49
N GLY A 108 6.70 -24.32 -0.30
CA GLY A 108 6.11 -24.61 -1.61
C GLY A 108 4.69 -25.18 -1.54
N ILE A 109 3.96 -24.89 -0.46
CA ILE A 109 2.58 -25.35 -0.25
C ILE A 109 1.63 -24.15 -0.21
N ILE A 110 0.51 -24.25 -0.95
CA ILE A 110 -0.65 -23.36 -0.83
C ILE A 110 -1.73 -24.08 -0.03
N TYR A 111 -2.08 -23.49 1.11
CA TYR A 111 -3.19 -23.90 1.96
C TYR A 111 -4.43 -23.07 1.63
N LYS A 112 -5.61 -23.68 1.80
CA LYS A 112 -6.91 -23.01 1.78
C LYS A 112 -7.54 -23.12 3.16
N ASP A 113 -8.19 -22.05 3.60
CA ASP A 113 -9.04 -22.09 4.78
C ASP A 113 -10.35 -22.84 4.47
N ASN A 114 -10.63 -23.86 5.28
CA ASN A 114 -11.84 -24.66 5.23
C ASN A 114 -12.56 -24.59 6.58
N GLY A 115 -13.20 -23.44 6.86
CA GLY A 115 -13.98 -23.24 8.07
C GLY A 115 -13.14 -23.16 9.35
N GLY A 116 -11.98 -22.49 9.29
CA GLY A 116 -11.07 -22.31 10.43
C GLY A 116 -9.95 -23.36 10.51
N VAL A 117 -9.86 -24.26 9.53
CA VAL A 117 -8.79 -25.24 9.39
C VAL A 117 -8.05 -25.02 8.08
N TRP A 118 -6.72 -25.02 8.14
CA TRP A 118 -5.89 -24.88 6.95
C TRP A 118 -5.64 -26.25 6.30
N GLU A 119 -6.08 -26.41 5.06
CA GLU A 119 -5.91 -27.64 4.28
C GLU A 119 -4.98 -27.40 3.09
N ALA A 120 -3.95 -28.22 2.92
CA ALA A 120 -3.05 -28.14 1.78
C ALA A 120 -3.79 -28.47 0.47
N GLN A 121 -3.73 -27.58 -0.51
CA GLN A 121 -4.40 -27.75 -1.82
C GLN A 121 -3.39 -27.96 -2.95
N LEU A 122 -2.22 -27.33 -2.86
CA LEU A 122 -1.14 -27.49 -3.83
C LEU A 122 0.17 -27.68 -3.09
N THR A 123 0.95 -28.67 -3.53
CA THR A 123 2.28 -29.01 -3.00
C THR A 123 3.29 -29.13 -4.13
N GLY A 124 4.57 -29.22 -3.80
CA GLY A 124 5.63 -29.48 -4.77
C GLY A 124 6.04 -28.26 -5.60
N LEU A 125 5.70 -27.04 -5.16
CA LEU A 125 6.28 -25.83 -5.73
C LEU A 125 7.75 -25.69 -5.28
N THR A 126 8.58 -25.16 -6.18
CA THR A 126 10.02 -24.97 -5.96
C THR A 126 10.26 -24.08 -4.73
N THR A 127 11.25 -24.45 -3.91
CA THR A 127 11.73 -23.71 -2.71
C THR A 127 13.09 -23.02 -2.99
N GLY A 128 13.56 -22.04 -2.18
CA GLY A 128 14.65 -21.10 -2.59
C GLY A 128 14.45 -19.57 -2.35
N GLU A 129 15.35 -18.72 -2.85
CA GLU A 129 15.43 -17.29 -2.49
C GLU A 129 14.20 -16.47 -2.94
N GLU A 130 13.58 -15.78 -1.97
CA GLU A 130 12.44 -14.86 -2.11
C GLU A 130 11.11 -15.45 -2.64
N HIS A 131 10.60 -16.51 -1.99
CA HIS A 131 9.26 -17.12 -2.17
C HIS A 131 8.05 -16.24 -1.84
N LEU A 132 8.09 -14.97 -2.22
CA LEU A 132 6.95 -14.08 -2.05
C LEU A 132 5.91 -14.40 -3.11
N TYR A 133 4.78 -14.96 -2.67
CA TYR A 133 3.69 -15.28 -3.58
C TYR A 133 2.95 -14.01 -4.01
N SER A 134 2.69 -13.92 -5.30
CA SER A 134 1.79 -12.96 -5.92
C SER A 134 0.53 -13.72 -6.36
N PHE A 135 -0.63 -13.14 -6.07
CA PHE A 135 -1.92 -13.73 -6.40
C PHE A 135 -2.76 -12.73 -7.20
N ALA A 136 -3.63 -13.27 -8.04
CA ALA A 136 -4.63 -12.49 -8.74
C ALA A 136 -5.99 -13.20 -8.76
N ASN A 137 -7.06 -12.40 -8.66
CA ASN A 137 -8.43 -12.87 -8.81
C ASN A 137 -8.93 -12.51 -10.21
N TRP A 138 -9.24 -13.53 -11.01
CA TRP A 138 -9.86 -13.35 -12.31
C TRP A 138 -11.38 -13.48 -12.18
N ARG A 139 -12.06 -12.33 -12.16
CA ARG A 139 -13.53 -12.19 -12.18
C ARG A 139 -14.28 -12.92 -11.06
N GLY A 140 -13.58 -13.44 -10.04
CA GLY A 140 -14.15 -14.32 -9.04
C GLY A 140 -14.33 -15.77 -9.50
N ASP A 141 -13.88 -16.12 -10.71
CA ASP A 141 -14.02 -17.46 -11.29
C ASP A 141 -12.73 -18.27 -11.17
N ARG A 142 -11.58 -17.59 -11.12
CA ARG A 142 -10.26 -18.24 -11.05
C ARG A 142 -9.30 -17.47 -10.14
N VAL A 143 -8.52 -18.20 -9.37
CA VAL A 143 -7.34 -17.70 -8.67
C VAL A 143 -6.09 -18.06 -9.46
N ILE A 144 -5.16 -17.11 -9.58
CA ILE A 144 -3.84 -17.32 -10.18
C ILE A 144 -2.78 -17.07 -9.09
N ALA A 145 -1.78 -17.94 -9.01
CA ALA A 145 -0.68 -17.87 -8.06
C ALA A 145 0.68 -17.96 -8.75
N CYS A 146 1.61 -17.14 -8.26
CA CYS A 146 2.97 -17.00 -8.78
C CYS A 146 3.96 -16.94 -7.62
N ASN A 147 4.96 -17.82 -7.58
CA ASN A 147 5.93 -17.91 -6.47
C ASN A 147 7.33 -17.38 -6.81
N GLY A 148 7.57 -16.99 -8.07
CA GLY A 148 8.88 -16.66 -8.62
C GLY A 148 9.35 -17.74 -9.59
N PRO A 149 9.93 -18.84 -9.11
CA PRO A 149 10.64 -19.79 -9.95
C PRO A 149 9.76 -20.74 -10.77
N ASP A 150 8.51 -21.01 -10.39
CA ASP A 150 7.64 -21.90 -11.16
C ASP A 150 6.77 -21.14 -12.16
N THR A 151 6.30 -21.84 -13.19
CA THR A 151 5.22 -21.38 -14.07
C THR A 151 3.97 -21.07 -13.25
N ALA A 152 3.21 -20.06 -13.66
CA ALA A 152 1.98 -19.65 -12.99
C ALA A 152 1.02 -20.83 -12.80
N ARG A 153 0.40 -20.86 -11.62
CA ARG A 153 -0.60 -21.87 -11.25
C ARG A 153 -1.97 -21.24 -11.19
N ASP A 154 -2.99 -21.99 -11.54
CA ASP A 154 -4.35 -21.50 -11.49
C ASP A 154 -5.34 -22.54 -10.94
N SER A 155 -6.45 -22.06 -10.39
CA SER A 155 -7.51 -22.92 -9.89
C SER A 155 -8.87 -22.22 -10.02
N THR A 156 -9.90 -22.97 -10.43
CA THR A 156 -11.28 -22.48 -10.56
C THR A 156 -12.18 -22.93 -9.41
N ASP A 157 -11.72 -23.87 -8.59
CA ASP A 157 -12.43 -24.40 -7.42
C ASP A 157 -11.69 -24.14 -6.10
N GLY A 158 -10.43 -23.67 -6.17
CA GLY A 158 -9.54 -23.47 -5.03
C GLY A 158 -8.93 -24.76 -4.48
N SER A 159 -9.14 -25.90 -5.12
CA SER A 159 -8.66 -27.22 -4.68
C SER A 159 -7.83 -27.93 -5.73
N SER A 160 -8.26 -27.85 -6.99
CA SER A 160 -7.60 -28.43 -8.15
C SER A 160 -6.76 -27.35 -8.82
N TRP A 161 -5.44 -27.53 -8.82
CA TRP A 161 -4.49 -26.54 -9.34
C TRP A 161 -3.81 -27.02 -10.62
N ASN A 162 -3.82 -26.20 -11.67
CA ASN A 162 -3.23 -26.49 -12.97
C ASN A 162 -2.00 -25.61 -13.23
N VAL A 163 -1.20 -25.99 -14.23
CA VAL A 163 -0.11 -25.17 -14.77
C VAL A 163 -0.64 -24.35 -15.94
N LEU A 164 -0.43 -23.04 -15.94
CA LEU A 164 -0.71 -22.18 -17.09
C LEU A 164 0.42 -22.30 -18.13
N THR A 165 0.34 -23.29 -19.01
CA THR A 165 1.43 -23.70 -19.92
C THR A 165 1.81 -22.68 -21.00
N THR A 166 0.94 -21.73 -21.32
CA THR A 166 1.22 -20.69 -22.33
C THR A 166 1.97 -19.48 -21.75
N THR A 167 2.04 -19.37 -20.42
CA THR A 167 2.72 -18.27 -19.72
C THR A 167 4.25 -18.43 -19.77
N PRO A 168 5.04 -17.39 -19.46
CA PRO A 168 6.48 -17.55 -19.24
C PRO A 168 6.78 -18.68 -18.24
N SER A 169 7.89 -19.39 -18.42
CA SER A 169 8.26 -20.56 -17.61
C SER A 169 8.53 -20.27 -16.13
N THR A 170 8.51 -18.99 -15.75
CA THR A 170 8.61 -18.52 -14.36
C THR A 170 7.60 -17.40 -14.18
N CYS A 171 7.00 -17.26 -12.99
CA CYS A 171 6.08 -16.18 -12.67
C CYS A 171 6.36 -15.60 -11.29
N LYS A 172 6.76 -14.32 -11.23
CA LYS A 172 7.00 -13.59 -9.98
C LYS A 172 5.86 -12.67 -9.58
N LEU A 173 5.28 -11.97 -10.55
CA LEU A 173 4.21 -10.99 -10.31
C LEU A 173 3.04 -11.28 -11.24
N VAL A 174 1.83 -11.15 -10.71
CA VAL A 174 0.60 -11.27 -11.47
C VAL A 174 -0.40 -10.18 -11.10
N THR A 175 -1.10 -9.63 -12.08
CA THR A 175 -2.22 -8.72 -11.85
C THR A 175 -3.23 -8.80 -12.99
N VAL A 176 -4.47 -8.39 -12.72
CA VAL A 176 -5.52 -8.29 -13.73
C VAL A 176 -5.70 -6.83 -14.11
N HIS A 177 -5.62 -6.54 -15.40
CA HIS A 177 -5.84 -5.19 -15.92
C HIS A 177 -6.56 -5.23 -17.25
N ARG A 178 -7.64 -4.45 -17.38
CA ARG A 178 -8.49 -4.34 -18.59
C ARG A 178 -8.85 -5.71 -19.20
N ARG A 179 -9.32 -6.64 -18.36
CA ARG A 179 -9.75 -7.99 -18.76
C ARG A 179 -8.66 -8.79 -19.47
N ARG A 180 -7.41 -8.61 -19.03
CA ARG A 180 -6.25 -9.43 -19.40
C ARG A 180 -5.48 -9.77 -18.14
N LEU A 181 -4.85 -10.94 -18.14
CA LEU A 181 -3.90 -11.32 -17.12
C LEU A 181 -2.53 -10.78 -17.51
N TRP A 182 -1.83 -10.16 -16.56
CA TRP A 182 -0.50 -9.60 -16.76
C TRP A 182 0.48 -10.30 -15.85
N ILE A 183 1.58 -10.80 -16.42
CA ILE A 183 2.58 -11.59 -15.72
C ILE A 183 3.98 -11.03 -15.99
N VAL A 184 4.78 -10.99 -14.93
CA VAL A 184 6.22 -10.73 -15.00
C VAL A 184 6.96 -11.99 -14.58
N ALA A 185 7.85 -12.45 -15.46
CA ALA A 185 8.74 -13.58 -15.18
C ALA A 185 9.76 -13.23 -14.09
N ASN A 186 10.33 -14.23 -13.45
CA ASN A 186 11.31 -14.00 -12.39
C ASN A 186 12.53 -13.23 -12.93
N ASN A 187 12.98 -12.21 -12.20
CA ASN A 187 14.10 -11.36 -12.58
C ASN A 187 13.99 -10.73 -13.99
N SER A 188 12.77 -10.39 -14.42
CA SER A 188 12.51 -9.87 -15.77
C SER A 188 12.28 -8.36 -15.81
N GLY A 189 12.77 -7.73 -16.88
CA GLY A 189 12.41 -6.37 -17.31
C GLY A 189 11.24 -6.33 -18.30
N VAL A 190 10.59 -7.48 -18.55
CA VAL A 190 9.52 -7.67 -19.53
C VAL A 190 8.24 -8.06 -18.83
N ILE A 191 7.14 -7.41 -19.21
CA ILE A 191 5.78 -7.76 -18.79
C ILE A 191 5.04 -8.41 -19.96
N ASN A 192 4.31 -9.49 -19.69
CA ASN A 192 3.57 -10.27 -20.68
C ASN A 192 2.07 -10.17 -20.37
N HIS A 193 1.23 -10.21 -21.40
CA HIS A 193 -0.21 -10.20 -21.23
C HIS A 193 -0.92 -11.30 -22.02
N SER A 194 -2.01 -11.79 -21.45
CA SER A 194 -2.89 -12.74 -22.09
C SER A 194 -3.75 -12.11 -23.19
N VAL A 195 -4.44 -12.96 -23.95
CA VAL A 195 -5.52 -12.59 -24.86
C VAL A 195 -6.68 -11.92 -24.10
N LEU A 196 -7.47 -11.10 -24.79
CA LEU A 196 -8.60 -10.41 -24.18
C LEU A 196 -9.64 -11.43 -23.72
N ASN A 197 -10.06 -11.33 -22.45
CA ASN A 197 -11.03 -12.23 -21.82
C ASN A 197 -10.60 -13.69 -21.70
N ASP A 198 -9.35 -14.04 -22.01
CA ASP A 198 -8.79 -15.36 -21.79
C ASP A 198 -7.47 -15.20 -21.02
N GLU A 199 -7.51 -15.51 -19.73
CA GLU A 199 -6.40 -15.46 -18.80
C GLU A 199 -5.41 -16.62 -18.98
N THR A 200 -5.76 -17.63 -19.76
CA THR A 200 -4.98 -18.86 -19.94
C THR A 200 -4.20 -18.89 -21.26
N ASP A 201 -4.47 -17.97 -22.18
CA ASP A 201 -3.82 -17.90 -23.48
C ASP A 201 -2.89 -16.68 -23.60
N PHE A 202 -1.57 -16.93 -23.60
CA PHE A 202 -0.52 -15.94 -23.85
C PHE A 202 0.10 -16.07 -25.25
N THR A 203 -0.46 -16.92 -26.11
CA THR A 203 0.05 -17.23 -27.45
C THR A 203 -0.89 -16.83 -28.58
N GLY A 204 -2.19 -16.69 -28.30
CA GLY A 204 -3.21 -16.34 -29.28
C GLY A 204 -3.19 -14.89 -29.73
N GLY A 205 -4.03 -14.58 -30.72
CA GLY A 205 -4.15 -13.25 -31.31
C GLY A 205 -4.48 -12.18 -30.27
N GLY A 206 -3.60 -11.19 -30.15
CA GLY A 206 -3.75 -10.10 -29.19
C GLY A 206 -3.17 -10.39 -27.80
N SER A 207 -2.45 -11.49 -27.59
CA SER A 207 -1.44 -11.58 -26.54
C SER A 207 -0.18 -10.78 -26.92
N GLY A 208 0.77 -10.61 -26.00
CA GLY A 208 1.95 -9.80 -26.27
C GLY A 208 2.80 -9.52 -25.04
N SER A 209 3.86 -8.75 -25.26
CA SER A 209 4.79 -8.35 -24.20
C SER A 209 5.32 -6.94 -24.43
N PHE A 210 5.72 -6.29 -23.34
CA PHE A 210 6.38 -4.99 -23.35
C PHE A 210 7.68 -5.07 -22.57
N ALA A 211 8.78 -4.68 -23.22
CA ALA A 211 10.05 -4.46 -22.55
C ALA A 211 10.04 -3.08 -21.89
N VAL A 212 10.20 -3.04 -20.57
CA VAL A 212 10.18 -1.78 -19.81
C VAL A 212 11.61 -1.24 -19.76
N GLY A 213 11.91 -0.36 -20.72
CA GLY A 213 13.20 0.29 -20.84
C GLY A 213 13.41 1.33 -19.75
N SER A 214 14.43 1.14 -18.93
CA SER A 214 15.04 2.19 -18.09
C SER A 214 16.39 1.66 -17.59
N PRO A 215 17.49 2.42 -17.73
CA PRO A 215 18.77 2.04 -17.13
C PRO A 215 18.71 2.06 -15.59
N GLU A 216 17.78 2.82 -15.01
CA GLU A 216 17.64 2.97 -13.56
C GLU A 216 16.58 2.03 -12.98
N GLY A 217 16.90 1.42 -11.84
CA GLY A 217 15.99 0.55 -11.09
C GLY A 217 15.93 -0.91 -11.53
N GLY A 218 16.70 -1.31 -12.54
CA GLY A 218 16.91 -2.72 -12.91
C GLY A 218 15.66 -3.43 -13.44
N ILE A 219 15.31 -4.53 -12.79
CA ILE A 219 14.16 -5.40 -13.14
C ILE A 219 12.84 -4.81 -12.62
N ILE A 220 11.72 -5.35 -13.10
CA ILE A 220 10.40 -4.97 -12.59
C ILE A 220 10.24 -5.54 -11.17
N THR A 221 9.91 -4.67 -10.21
CA THR A 221 9.74 -5.04 -8.79
C THR A 221 8.28 -5.21 -8.40
N ALA A 222 7.37 -4.50 -9.07
CA ALA A 222 5.94 -4.59 -8.80
C ALA A 222 5.08 -4.11 -9.97
N ILE A 223 3.83 -4.57 -10.00
CA ILE A 223 2.82 -4.14 -10.98
C ILE A 223 1.48 -3.94 -10.28
N ALA A 224 0.71 -2.95 -10.68
CA ALA A 224 -0.61 -2.69 -10.11
C ALA A 224 -1.56 -2.05 -11.13
N SER A 225 -2.80 -2.52 -11.18
CA SER A 225 -3.87 -1.85 -11.91
C SER A 225 -4.43 -0.71 -11.06
N PHE A 226 -4.37 0.52 -11.54
CA PHE A 226 -4.82 1.69 -10.80
C PHE A 226 -5.45 2.73 -11.73
N ARG A 227 -6.68 3.17 -11.42
CA ARG A 227 -7.45 4.17 -12.20
C ARG A 227 -7.40 3.98 -13.73
N GLY A 228 -7.52 2.75 -14.19
CA GLY A 228 -7.58 2.42 -15.61
C GLY A 228 -6.24 2.45 -16.35
N VAL A 229 -5.12 2.63 -15.65
CA VAL A 229 -3.76 2.40 -16.16
C VAL A 229 -3.10 1.23 -15.43
N LEU A 230 -2.15 0.58 -16.07
CA LEU A 230 -1.29 -0.39 -15.41
C LEU A 230 0.01 0.31 -15.00
N VAL A 231 0.23 0.41 -13.69
CA VAL A 231 1.42 1.01 -13.10
C VAL A 231 2.48 -0.09 -12.96
N ILE A 232 3.64 0.16 -13.53
CA ILE A 232 4.77 -0.77 -13.54
C ILE A 232 5.90 -0.12 -12.77
N PHE A 233 6.35 -0.77 -11.70
CA PHE A 233 7.40 -0.28 -10.83
C PHE A 233 8.70 -1.04 -11.09
N LYS A 234 9.79 -0.28 -11.09
CA LYS A 234 11.13 -0.77 -10.81
C LYS A 234 11.58 -0.24 -9.45
N GLU A 235 12.78 -0.56 -9.01
CA GLU A 235 13.30 -0.07 -7.71
C GLU A 235 13.38 1.47 -7.66
N ARG A 236 13.74 2.11 -8.78
CA ARG A 236 13.95 3.57 -8.89
C ARG A 236 13.26 4.22 -10.10
N SER A 237 12.26 3.58 -10.69
CA SER A 237 11.47 4.23 -11.75
C SER A 237 10.05 3.71 -11.78
N ILE A 238 9.12 4.56 -12.21
CA ILE A 238 7.70 4.22 -12.42
C ILE A 238 7.38 4.42 -13.90
N HIS A 239 6.69 3.44 -14.48
CA HIS A 239 6.21 3.46 -15.86
C HIS A 239 4.71 3.23 -15.86
N LEU A 240 4.00 3.86 -16.80
CA LEU A 240 2.57 3.69 -16.99
C LEU A 240 2.30 3.03 -18.33
N LEU A 241 1.46 2.02 -18.33
CA LEU A 241 0.88 1.48 -19.55
C LEU A 241 -0.57 1.97 -19.64
N ARG A 242 -0.83 2.80 -20.64
CA ARG A 242 -2.15 3.32 -21.00
C ARG A 242 -2.71 2.54 -22.19
N GLY A 243 -4.00 2.73 -22.48
CA GLY A 243 -4.68 2.08 -23.61
C GLY A 243 -5.35 0.76 -23.23
N SER A 244 -6.10 0.20 -24.17
CA SER A 244 -6.90 -1.04 -23.98
C SER A 244 -6.60 -2.12 -25.00
N SER A 245 -5.86 -1.80 -26.06
CA SER A 245 -5.70 -2.69 -27.19
C SER A 245 -4.23 -2.89 -27.57
N PRO A 246 -3.80 -4.11 -27.88
CA PRO A 246 -2.46 -4.38 -28.37
C PRO A 246 -2.25 -3.94 -29.83
N THR A 247 -3.33 -3.64 -30.56
CA THR A 247 -3.26 -3.31 -31.99
C THR A 247 -3.11 -1.81 -32.19
N SER A 248 -2.09 -1.39 -32.96
CA SER A 248 -1.83 0.03 -33.25
C SER A 248 -2.92 0.73 -34.06
N THR A 249 -3.83 -0.02 -34.68
CA THR A 249 -4.96 0.50 -35.47
C THR A 249 -6.22 0.73 -34.65
N ASP A 250 -6.26 0.31 -33.39
CA ASP A 250 -7.41 0.53 -32.50
C ASP A 250 -7.42 1.96 -31.97
N PRO A 251 -8.55 2.53 -31.54
CA PRO A 251 -8.64 3.92 -31.11
C PRO A 251 -7.94 4.20 -29.76
N ALA A 252 -7.50 3.16 -29.05
CA ALA A 252 -6.79 3.27 -27.78
C ALA A 252 -5.70 2.19 -27.66
N PRO A 253 -4.61 2.29 -28.44
CA PRO A 253 -3.52 1.31 -28.42
C PRO A 253 -2.76 1.38 -27.09
N PHE A 254 -2.10 0.28 -26.73
CA PHE A 254 -1.24 0.25 -25.57
C PHE A 254 -0.04 1.18 -25.78
N LEU A 255 0.13 2.11 -24.85
CA LEU A 255 1.23 3.06 -24.84
C LEU A 255 1.97 2.94 -23.50
N LEU A 256 3.24 2.54 -23.56
CA LEU A 256 4.12 2.50 -22.41
C LEU A 256 4.90 3.81 -22.33
N GLU A 257 4.78 4.51 -21.21
CA GLU A 257 5.46 5.78 -20.96
C GLU A 257 6.19 5.76 -19.60
N PRO A 258 7.41 6.31 -19.51
CA PRO A 258 8.03 6.57 -18.22
C PRO A 258 7.28 7.71 -17.52
N LEU A 259 7.02 7.55 -16.22
CA LEU A 259 6.40 8.59 -15.41
C LEU A 259 7.43 9.36 -14.59
N ASP A 260 8.27 8.62 -13.86
CA ASP A 260 9.26 9.18 -12.94
C ASP A 260 10.52 8.33 -12.93
N ILE A 261 11.67 9.02 -12.87
CA ILE A 261 12.99 8.44 -12.65
C ILE A 261 13.50 8.98 -11.32
N GLY A 262 13.92 8.09 -10.42
CA GLY A 262 14.29 8.41 -9.05
C GLY A 262 13.38 7.73 -8.02
N THR A 263 12.06 7.72 -8.25
CA THR A 263 11.10 7.04 -7.37
C THR A 263 10.67 5.70 -7.94
N GLY A 264 10.63 4.66 -7.11
CA GLY A 264 10.13 3.34 -7.47
C GLY A 264 9.61 2.57 -6.27
N ALA A 265 9.13 1.34 -6.48
CA ALA A 265 8.67 0.47 -5.40
C ALA A 265 9.73 -0.59 -5.11
N ALA A 266 10.06 -0.76 -3.84
CA ALA A 266 10.96 -1.80 -3.37
C ALA A 266 10.23 -3.13 -3.09
N ALA A 267 8.93 -3.07 -2.79
CA ALA A 267 8.16 -4.24 -2.37
C ALA A 267 6.78 -4.29 -3.04
N SER A 268 6.51 -5.37 -3.78
CA SER A 268 5.23 -5.54 -4.50
C SER A 268 4.02 -5.62 -3.57
N ARG A 269 4.15 -6.32 -2.44
CA ARG A 269 3.07 -6.52 -1.47
C ARG A 269 2.80 -5.28 -0.62
N SER A 270 3.66 -4.26 -0.68
CA SER A 270 3.43 -2.98 -0.04
C SER A 270 2.45 -2.10 -0.82
N ILE A 271 2.10 -2.48 -2.04
CA ILE A 271 1.22 -1.66 -2.87
C ILE A 271 -0.22 -1.81 -2.40
N ALA A 272 -0.84 -0.71 -1.98
CA ALA A 272 -2.25 -0.70 -1.61
C ALA A 272 -2.94 0.56 -2.15
N THR A 273 -4.15 0.38 -2.67
CA THR A 273 -5.01 1.52 -3.02
C THR A 273 -5.68 2.02 -1.73
N VAL A 274 -5.36 3.25 -1.36
CA VAL A 274 -5.89 3.94 -0.19
C VAL A 274 -7.01 4.87 -0.64
N LEU A 275 -8.17 4.72 -0.03
CA LEU A 275 -9.32 5.61 -0.26
C LEU A 275 -9.23 6.79 0.69
N GLY A 276 -9.11 7.99 0.14
CA GLY A 276 -9.16 9.26 0.85
C GLY A 276 -10.40 10.08 0.50
N PRO A 277 -10.66 11.17 1.26
CA PRO A 277 -11.80 12.05 1.01
C PRO A 277 -11.74 12.75 -0.36
N GLU A 278 -10.55 12.98 -0.90
CA GLU A 278 -10.31 13.65 -2.19
C GLU A 278 -10.15 12.68 -3.38
N GLY A 279 -10.21 11.36 -3.11
CA GLY A 279 -10.07 10.31 -4.11
C GLY A 279 -9.22 9.13 -3.64
N SER A 280 -8.98 8.18 -4.54
CA SER A 280 -8.08 7.05 -4.31
C SER A 280 -6.65 7.36 -4.73
N ASP A 281 -5.67 7.04 -3.88
CA ASP A 281 -4.24 7.14 -4.16
C ASP A 281 -3.60 5.74 -4.01
N LEU A 282 -2.49 5.50 -4.72
CA LEU A 282 -1.75 4.24 -4.60
C LEU A 282 -0.54 4.45 -3.67
N PHE A 283 -0.50 3.75 -2.54
CA PHE A 283 0.61 3.81 -1.59
C PHE A 283 1.54 2.63 -1.79
N PHE A 284 2.84 2.85 -1.61
CA PHE A 284 3.87 1.83 -1.78
C PHE A 284 5.13 2.15 -0.98
N ALA A 285 5.87 1.11 -0.60
CA ALA A 285 7.19 1.25 0.00
C ALA A 285 8.25 1.47 -1.10
N SER A 286 8.87 2.64 -1.09
CA SER A 286 10.05 2.98 -1.87
C SER A 286 11.32 2.78 -1.05
N ARG A 287 12.49 2.85 -1.68
CA ARG A 287 13.77 2.74 -0.97
C ARG A 287 13.96 3.84 0.08
N ASP A 288 13.47 5.04 -0.24
CA ASP A 288 13.64 6.25 0.57
C ASP A 288 12.51 6.46 1.60
N GLY A 289 11.36 5.81 1.43
CA GLY A 289 10.24 5.93 2.35
C GLY A 289 8.96 5.30 1.82
N VAL A 290 7.85 5.47 2.55
CA VAL A 290 6.51 5.23 2.00
C VAL A 290 6.17 6.41 1.10
N ALA A 291 5.90 6.10 -0.16
CA ALA A 291 5.50 7.05 -1.17
C ALA A 291 4.04 6.80 -1.58
N ARG A 292 3.41 7.84 -2.11
CA ARG A 292 2.10 7.74 -2.76
C ARG A 292 2.21 8.16 -4.22
N LEU A 293 1.43 7.52 -5.06
CA LEU A 293 1.16 7.93 -6.42
C LEU A 293 -0.27 8.50 -6.45
N SER A 294 -0.38 9.81 -6.52
CA SER A 294 -1.67 10.47 -6.59
C SER A 294 -2.06 10.73 -8.03
N ALA A 295 -3.33 10.49 -8.33
CA ALA A 295 -3.93 10.84 -9.61
C ALA A 295 -4.64 12.17 -9.45
N THR A 296 -3.99 13.23 -9.94
CA THR A 296 -4.52 14.59 -9.86
C THR A 296 -5.82 14.67 -10.67
N GLN A 297 -6.78 15.47 -10.20
CA GLN A 297 -8.12 15.59 -10.81
C GLN A 297 -8.08 16.19 -12.23
N THR A 298 -6.91 16.63 -12.69
CA THR A 298 -6.69 17.21 -14.01
C THR A 298 -6.13 16.13 -14.94
N PHE A 299 -7.02 15.48 -15.68
CA PHE A 299 -6.74 14.71 -16.91
C PHE A 299 -5.68 13.58 -16.84
N GLY A 300 -5.61 12.83 -15.74
CA GLY A 300 -4.82 11.58 -15.72
C GLY A 300 -3.30 11.78 -15.61
N ASP A 301 -2.88 12.92 -15.06
CA ASP A 301 -1.52 13.16 -14.59
C ASP A 301 -1.31 12.48 -13.21
N PHE A 302 -0.25 11.69 -13.12
CA PHE A 302 0.12 10.95 -11.92
C PHE A 302 1.38 11.55 -11.33
N ARG A 303 1.41 11.75 -10.01
CA ARG A 303 2.59 12.32 -9.35
C ARG A 303 3.00 11.48 -8.15
N PRO A 304 4.22 10.89 -8.17
CA PRO A 304 4.76 10.29 -6.97
C PRO A 304 5.14 11.39 -5.96
N SER A 305 4.93 11.12 -4.68
CA SER A 305 5.38 11.99 -3.59
C SER A 305 5.70 11.16 -2.35
N LEU A 306 6.78 11.51 -1.65
CA LEU A 306 7.16 10.90 -0.39
C LEU A 306 6.25 11.42 0.73
N VAL A 307 5.56 10.52 1.44
CA VAL A 307 4.67 10.91 2.56
C VAL A 307 5.30 10.64 3.91
N SER A 308 6.31 9.78 3.98
CA SER A 308 6.96 9.37 5.22
C SER A 308 8.20 10.19 5.60
N ASP A 309 8.37 11.39 5.06
CA ASP A 309 9.55 12.23 5.32
C ASP A 309 9.75 12.50 6.82
N ILE A 310 8.66 12.68 7.57
CA ILE A 310 8.71 12.95 9.01
C ILE A 310 9.22 11.75 9.85
N ILE A 311 9.17 10.53 9.30
CA ILE A 311 9.68 9.30 9.93
C ILE A 311 10.95 8.77 9.26
N GLU A 312 11.66 9.63 8.51
CA GLU A 312 12.88 9.28 7.77
C GLU A 312 13.92 8.57 8.65
N GLY A 313 14.14 9.04 9.88
CA GLY A 313 15.08 8.42 10.82
C GLY A 313 14.74 6.95 11.12
N THR A 314 13.44 6.65 11.28
CA THR A 314 12.96 5.27 11.47
C THR A 314 13.15 4.45 10.22
N TRP A 315 12.80 5.02 9.06
CA TRP A 315 12.86 4.32 7.78
C TRP A 315 14.30 3.96 7.38
N ASN A 316 15.26 4.85 7.64
CA ASN A 316 16.68 4.66 7.36
C ASN A 316 17.33 3.62 8.28
N ALA A 317 16.81 3.44 9.49
CA ALA A 317 17.26 2.41 10.41
C ALA A 317 16.79 0.98 10.04
N LEU A 318 15.82 0.84 9.12
CA LEU A 318 15.36 -0.46 8.67
C LEU A 318 16.42 -1.18 7.84
N ASN A 319 16.45 -2.52 7.92
CA ASN A 319 17.30 -3.33 7.06
C ASN A 319 16.79 -3.29 5.60
N LYS A 320 17.47 -2.49 4.77
CA LYS A 320 17.08 -2.26 3.37
C LYS A 320 17.19 -3.53 2.50
N SER A 321 18.01 -4.52 2.87
CA SER A 321 18.10 -5.78 2.11
C SER A 321 16.87 -6.67 2.24
N LYS A 322 16.03 -6.42 3.25
CA LYS A 322 14.76 -7.13 3.46
C LYS A 322 13.54 -6.29 3.08
N LEU A 323 13.75 -5.11 2.48
CA LEU A 323 12.67 -4.22 2.14
C LEU A 323 11.70 -4.84 1.12
N SER A 324 12.18 -5.69 0.21
CA SER A 324 11.35 -6.45 -0.73
C SER A 324 10.26 -7.30 -0.06
N GLN A 325 10.47 -7.67 1.20
CA GLN A 325 9.54 -8.45 2.01
C GLN A 325 8.48 -7.59 2.70
N ALA A 326 8.55 -6.26 2.62
CA ALA A 326 7.51 -5.40 3.16
C ALA A 326 6.15 -5.75 2.53
N SER A 327 5.11 -5.72 3.36
CA SER A 327 3.74 -5.98 2.96
C SER A 327 2.88 -4.88 3.56
N ALA A 328 1.81 -4.53 2.86
CA ALA A 328 0.86 -3.58 3.37
C ALA A 328 -0.57 -3.95 3.01
N VAL A 329 -1.51 -3.44 3.80
CA VAL A 329 -2.95 -3.57 3.56
C VAL A 329 -3.66 -2.26 3.90
N PHE A 330 -4.65 -1.89 3.09
CA PHE A 330 -5.50 -0.76 3.41
C PHE A 330 -6.67 -1.19 4.29
N TYR A 331 -6.75 -0.62 5.49
CA TYR A 331 -7.86 -0.84 6.40
C TYR A 331 -8.89 0.29 6.28
N ALA A 332 -9.89 0.08 5.42
CA ALA A 332 -10.85 1.10 5.01
C ALA A 332 -11.63 1.74 6.16
N SER A 333 -12.08 0.94 7.15
CA SER A 333 -12.89 1.46 8.26
C SER A 333 -12.16 2.47 9.14
N LYS A 334 -10.82 2.42 9.16
CA LYS A 334 -9.97 3.38 9.88
C LYS A 334 -9.23 4.34 8.96
N SER A 335 -9.33 4.16 7.64
CA SER A 335 -8.55 4.89 6.64
C SER A 335 -7.04 4.82 6.91
N GLN A 336 -6.53 3.61 7.20
CA GLN A 336 -5.12 3.38 7.56
C GLN A 336 -4.43 2.47 6.56
N TYR A 337 -3.21 2.87 6.15
CA TYR A 337 -2.26 2.01 5.46
C TYR A 337 -1.40 1.30 6.52
N TRP A 338 -1.52 -0.02 6.59
CA TRP A 338 -0.87 -0.90 7.56
C TRP A 338 0.27 -1.66 6.93
#